data_AF-C0N2U7-F1
#
_entry.id   AF-C0N2U7-F1
#
_cell.length_a   1.000
_cell.length_b   1.000
_cell.length_c   1.000
_cell.angle_alpha   90.00
_cell.angle_beta   90.00
_cell.angle_gamma   90.00
#
_symmetry.space_group_name_H-M   'P 1'
#
loop_
_entity.id
_entity.type
_entity.pdbx_description
1 polymer ?
#
loop_
_entity_poly.entity_id
_entity_poly.type
_entity_poly.pdbx_seq_one_letter_code
_entity_poly.pdbx_strand_id
1 'polypeptide(L)' 'MHLIFRASNILEAHIVAGMLKNNDIDCHVGGHYLQGAVGDLPAADFAHVFVNEADIDKAETLISEYENGAL' A
#
# COMPACT_ATOMS: atom_id res chain seq x y z
N MET A 1 -4.85 10.99 -6.52
CA MET A 1 -4.42 9.76 -5.81
C MET A 1 -3.94 8.76 -6.84
N HIS A 2 -2.71 8.28 -6.70
CA HIS A 2 -2.03 7.37 -7.62
C HIS A 2 -1.68 6.07 -6.90
N LEU A 3 -1.85 4.92 -7.56
CA LEU A 3 -1.52 3.61 -6.98
C LEU A 3 0.00 3.43 -6.97
N ILE A 4 0.60 3.30 -5.80
CA ILE A 4 2.06 3.16 -5.67
C ILE A 4 2.50 1.73 -5.36
N PHE A 5 1.66 0.95 -4.68
CA PHE A 5 2.03 -0.39 -4.23
C PHE A 5 0.82 -1.32 -4.17
N ARG A 6 1.02 -2.56 -4.64
CA ARG A 6 0.05 -3.65 -4.55
C ARG A 6 0.52 -4.62 -3.48
N ALA A 7 -0.18 -4.65 -2.36
CA ALA A 7 0.17 -5.52 -1.25
C ALA A 7 -0.52 -6.89 -1.40
N SER A 8 0.16 -7.93 -0.94
CA SER A 8 -0.34 -9.30 -0.92
C SER A 8 -1.48 -9.49 0.08
N ASN A 9 -1.59 -8.60 1.08
CA ASN A 9 -2.66 -8.59 2.07
C ASN A 9 -2.77 -7.22 2.74
N ILE A 10 -3.84 -7.04 3.53
CA ILE A 10 -4.11 -5.78 4.21
C ILE A 10 -3.04 -5.38 5.24
N LEU A 11 -2.37 -6.35 5.87
CA LEU A 11 -1.32 -6.09 6.85
C LEU A 11 -0.10 -5.47 6.17
N GLU A 12 0.34 -6.04 5.05
CA GLU A 12 1.46 -5.51 4.26
C GLU A 12 1.15 -4.09 3.73
N ALA A 13 -0.07 -3.84 3.25
CA ALA A 13 -0.46 -2.49 2.85
C ALA A 13 -0.37 -1.48 4.01
N HIS A 14 -0.72 -1.89 5.24
CA HIS A 14 -0.57 -1.05 6.42
C HIS A 14 0.89 -0.85 6.85
N ILE A 15 1.75 -1.85 6.67
CA ILE A 15 3.20 -1.72 6.92
C ILE A 15 3.80 -0.68 5.97
N VAL A 16 3.56 -0.83 4.67
CA VAL A 16 4.04 0.10 3.64
C VAL A 16 3.46 1.51 3.86
N ALA A 17 2.17 1.61 4.18
CA ALA A 17 1.56 2.91 4.50
C ALA A 17 2.18 3.56 5.75
N GLY A 18 2.53 2.78 6.78
CA GLY A 18 3.24 3.28 7.95
C GLY A 18 4.64 3.80 7.59
N MET A 19 5.36 3.07 6.74
CA MET A 19 6.68 3.48 6.23
C MET A 19 6.60 4.80 5.45
N LEU A 20 5.64 4.94 4.53
CA LEU A 20 5.43 6.17 3.76
C LEU A 20 5.10 7.35 4.69
N LYS A 21 4.19 7.15 5.66
CA LYS A 21 3.84 8.19 6.64
C LYS A 21 5.01 8.66 7.50
N ASN A 22 5.91 7.75 7.90
CA ASN A 22 7.13 8.10 8.62
C ASN A 22 8.11 8.96 7.79
N ASN A 23 7.97 8.93 6.46
CA ASN A 23 8.76 9.74 5.53
C ASN A 23 8.00 11.00 5.06
N ASP A 24 6.98 11.43 5.83
CA ASP A 24 6.16 12.62 5.53
C ASP A 24 5.37 12.50 4.21
N ILE A 25 5.03 11.27 3.80
CA ILE A 25 4.24 11.00 2.59
C ILE A 25 2.81 10.63 3.00
N ASP A 26 1.85 11.45 2.57
CA ASP A 26 0.44 11.14 2.76
C ASP A 26 0.01 9.98 1.86
N CYS A 27 -0.48 8.91 2.49
CA CYS A 27 -0.92 7.71 1.79
C CYS A 27 -2.27 7.18 2.29
N HIS A 28 -2.98 6.48 1.41
CA HIS A 28 -4.26 5.85 1.68
C HIS A 28 -4.21 4.35 1.36
N VAL A 29 -4.71 3.52 2.27
CA VAL A 29 -4.84 2.08 2.06
C VAL A 29 -6.27 1.76 1.61
N GLY A 30 -6.42 1.21 0.40
CA GLY A 30 -7.67 0.68 -0.14
C GLY A 30 -7.76 -0.84 -0.01
N GLY A 31 -8.97 -1.39 -0.16
CA GLY A 31 -9.25 -2.84 -0.10
C GLY A 31 -10.22 -3.27 1.01
N HIS A 32 -10.72 -2.33 1.81
CA HIS A 32 -11.38 -2.63 3.09
C HIS A 32 -12.89 -2.96 3.04
N TYR A 33 -13.43 -3.46 1.92
CA TYR A 33 -14.89 -3.66 1.80
C TYR A 33 -15.37 -5.02 1.27
N LEU A 34 -14.49 -6.01 1.07
CA LEU A 34 -14.91 -7.34 0.59
C LEU A 34 -14.87 -8.45 1.64
N GLN A 35 -14.37 -8.20 2.86
CA GLN A 35 -14.36 -9.22 3.92
C GLN A 35 -15.72 -9.45 4.61
N GLY A 36 -16.75 -8.65 4.30
CA GLY A 36 -18.06 -8.72 4.97
C GLY A 36 -19.17 -9.45 4.22
N ALA A 37 -19.03 -9.74 2.91
CA ALA A 37 -20.18 -10.13 2.08
C ALA A 37 -20.03 -11.40 1.22
N VAL A 38 -18.84 -12.00 1.08
CA VAL A 38 -18.70 -13.23 0.28
C VAL A 38 -17.68 -14.14 0.95
N GLY A 39 -18.14 -15.33 1.35
CA GLY A 39 -17.29 -16.36 1.95
C GLY A 39 -16.09 -16.71 1.06
N ASP A 40 -14.96 -16.96 1.71
CA ASP A 40 -13.83 -17.74 1.18
C ASP A 40 -13.15 -17.26 -0.13
N LEU A 41 -13.28 -15.99 -0.53
CA LEU A 41 -12.44 -15.45 -1.59
C LEU A 41 -11.06 -15.09 -1.02
N PRO A 42 -9.95 -15.55 -1.62
CA PRO A 42 -8.61 -15.26 -1.13
C PRO A 42 -8.42 -13.73 -1.11
N ALA A 43 -8.15 -13.20 0.08
CA ALA A 43 -7.93 -11.77 0.35
C ALA A 43 -6.63 -11.21 -0.28
N ALA A 44 -6.11 -11.88 -1.32
CA ALA A 44 -4.74 -11.77 -1.80
C ALA A 44 -4.49 -10.61 -2.77
N ASP A 45 -5.54 -9.94 -3.29
CA ASP A 45 -5.39 -9.02 -4.43
C ASP A 45 -6.12 -7.67 -4.28
N PHE A 46 -6.54 -7.33 -3.06
CA PHE A 46 -7.37 -6.13 -2.85
C PHE A 46 -6.66 -5.00 -2.10
N ALA A 47 -5.55 -5.29 -1.44
CA ALA A 47 -4.86 -4.33 -0.60
C ALA A 47 -3.94 -3.44 -1.44
N HIS A 48 -4.29 -2.16 -1.53
CA HIS A 48 -3.64 -1.20 -2.40
C HIS A 48 -3.22 0.03 -1.62
N VAL A 49 -2.02 0.55 -1.88
CA VAL A 49 -1.55 1.81 -1.29
C VAL A 49 -1.53 2.88 -2.35
N PHE A 50 -2.16 4.02 -2.04
CA PHE A 50 -2.26 5.18 -2.90
C PHE A 50 -1.56 6.37 -2.27
N VAL A 51 -0.94 7.23 -3.08
CA VAL A 51 -0.30 8.48 -2.65
C VAL A 51 -0.82 9.67 -3.45
N ASN A 52 -0.51 10.88 -3.00
CA ASN A 52 -0.76 12.09 -3.78
C ASN A 52 0.23 12.20 -4.95
N GLU A 53 -0.20 12.88 -6.02
CA GLU A 53 0.65 13.06 -7.21
C GLU A 53 1.94 13.81 -6.90
N ALA A 54 1.91 14.71 -5.91
CA ALA A 54 3.07 15.46 -5.45
C ALA A 54 4.16 14.60 -4.78
N ASP A 55 3.80 13.40 -4.30
CA ASP A 55 4.69 12.52 -3.54
C ASP A 55 5.05 11.23 -4.29
N ILE A 56 4.62 11.09 -5.56
CA ILE A 56 4.88 9.89 -6.37
C ILE A 56 6.38 9.60 -6.43
N ASP A 57 7.21 10.58 -6.80
CA ASP A 57 8.66 10.37 -7.00
C ASP A 57 9.35 9.86 -5.71
N LYS A 58 8.97 10.42 -4.56
CA LYS A 58 9.50 10.00 -3.26
C LYS A 58 8.99 8.61 -2.87
N ALA A 59 7.71 8.37 -3.10
CA ALA A 59 7.08 7.10 -2.75
C ALA A 59 7.63 5.96 -3.62
N GLU A 60 7.84 6.15 -4.93
CA GLU A 60 8.43 5.15 -5.83
C GLU A 60 9.84 4.74 -5.37
N THR A 61 10.64 5.70 -4.91
CA THR A 61 11.99 5.44 -4.39
C THR A 61 11.92 4.51 -3.16
N LEU A 62 11.07 4.84 -2.18
CA LEU A 62 10.91 4.05 -0.96
C LEU A 62 10.31 2.66 -1.23
N ILE A 63 9.35 2.55 -2.13
CA ILE A 63 8.77 1.27 -2.54
C ILE A 63 9.84 0.41 -3.20
N SER A 64 10.66 0.99 -4.08
CA SER A 64 11.75 0.26 -4.73
C SER A 64 12.77 -0.26 -3.70
N GLU A 65 13.10 0.51 -2.67
CA GLU A 65 13.98 0.06 -1.59
C GLU A 65 13.35 -1.07 -0.76
N TYR A 66 12.05 -0.97 -0.46
CA TYR A 66 11.28 -2.00 0.23
C TYR A 66 11.21 -3.31 -0.56
N GLU A 67 10.89 -3.26 -1.87
CA GLU A 67 10.80 -4.45 -2.74
C GLU A 67 12.13 -5.15 -2.95
N ASN A 68 13.24 -4.40 -2.95
CA ASN A 68 14.59 -4.96 -3.02
C ASN A 68 15.07 -5.56 -1.67
N GLY A 69 14.27 -5.47 -0.61
CA GLY A 69 14.63 -5.98 0.73
C GLY A 69 15.75 -5.18 1.40
N ALA A 70 15.92 -3.91 1.03
CA ALA A 70 16.96 -3.03 1.56
C ALA A 70 16.56 -2.30 2.86
N LEU A 71 15.32 -2.50 3.33
CA LEU A 71 14.69 -1.85 4.48
C LEU A 71 14.22 -2.85 5.54
#